data_AF-A0A0S7XZY7-F1
#
_entry.id   AF-A0A0S7XZY7-F1
#
_cell.length_a   1.000
_cell.length_b   1.000
_cell.length_c   1.000
_cell.angle_alpha   90.00
_cell.angle_beta   90.00
_cell.angle_gamma   90.00
#
_symmetry.space_group_name_H-M   'P 1'
#
loop_
_entity.id
_entity.type
_entity.pdbx_description
1 polymer ?
#
loop_
_entity_poly.entity_id
_entity_poly.type
_entity_poly.pdbx_seq_one_letter_code
_entity_poly.pdbx_strand_id
1 'polypeptide(L)'
;MFYSSFKRSQVLREQIYTLDKCKKENDIFDIIINVIKIQHNFSILIKLIDDPIVRQYLFHDKLKSFWDDQLVDKQSLHDNFGLKHLNLKPHPIIPSLHLLIGHYFFNKYKRARQEEKEKFYFDKAIEYGCFEAILTSQNSDLDELSKNLKIERGVTLVERIVTNMTRLANLYATPGFIMFAQTCWNLTNYWANMDNEICAGASCELTLQNLYVANKLLLYSGTIISNVFGEQGLRNSNDFNIHDIPSAIKRLIKEEPGVFNVNTVVRIFDSANKIASKLIRLFSKEATQEQIDKYLAEQELAYYSQSSVSLELRVGW
;
A
#
# COMPACT_ATOMS: atom_id res chain seq x y z
N MET A 1 32.93 5.15 -2.99
CA MET A 1 31.92 5.22 -1.90
C MET A 1 31.27 3.87 -1.54
N PHE A 2 30.97 2.96 -2.49
CA PHE A 2 30.26 1.69 -2.21
C PHE A 2 30.96 0.73 -1.21
N TYR A 3 32.29 0.61 -1.26
CA TYR A 3 33.07 -0.24 -0.35
C TYR A 3 32.93 0.13 1.13
N SER A 4 32.81 1.42 1.44
CA SER A 4 32.71 1.90 2.83
C SER A 4 31.37 1.56 3.47
N SER A 5 30.28 1.61 2.70
CA SER A 5 28.93 1.32 3.17
C SER A 5 28.71 -0.18 3.37
N PHE A 6 29.24 -1.02 2.46
CA PHE A 6 29.16 -2.48 2.58
C PHE A 6 29.94 -3.00 3.80
N LYS A 7 31.16 -2.51 4.02
CA LYS A 7 31.95 -2.86 5.21
C LYS A 7 31.25 -2.45 6.50
N ARG A 8 30.63 -1.27 6.53
CA ARG A 8 29.84 -0.81 7.70
C ARG A 8 28.62 -1.69 7.97
N SER A 9 27.89 -2.12 6.94
CA SER A 9 26.76 -3.05 7.14
C SER A 9 27.22 -4.43 7.64
N GLN A 10 28.37 -4.94 7.18
CA GLN A 10 28.92 -6.20 7.70
C GLN A 10 29.33 -6.08 9.17
N VAL A 11 30.04 -5.01 9.54
CA VAL A 11 30.44 -4.76 10.93
C VAL A 11 29.21 -4.63 11.84
N LEU A 12 28.18 -3.89 11.41
CA LEU A 12 26.95 -3.75 12.17
C LEU A 12 26.25 -5.10 12.37
N ARG A 13 26.17 -5.91 11.31
CA ARG A 13 25.60 -7.26 11.37
C ARG A 13 26.34 -8.12 12.40
N GLU A 14 27.67 -8.14 12.34
CA GLU A 14 28.50 -8.89 13.31
C GLU A 14 28.26 -8.43 14.75
N GLN A 15 28.18 -7.12 14.98
CA GLN A 15 27.87 -6.56 16.30
C GLN A 15 26.50 -7.02 16.83
N ILE A 16 25.46 -6.95 16.00
CA ILE A 16 24.11 -7.42 16.36
C ILE A 16 24.15 -8.91 16.70
N TYR A 17 24.80 -9.72 15.87
CA TYR A 17 24.91 -11.17 16.10
C TYR A 17 25.67 -11.51 17.39
N THR A 18 26.75 -10.79 17.70
CA THR A 18 27.49 -10.99 18.94
C THR A 18 26.63 -10.66 20.16
N LEU A 19 25.92 -9.53 20.12
CA LEU A 19 25.05 -9.12 21.22
C LEU A 19 23.84 -10.04 21.39
N ASP A 20 23.26 -10.52 20.28
CA ASP A 20 22.16 -11.49 20.27
C ASP A 20 22.58 -12.80 20.96
N LYS A 21 23.76 -13.34 20.60
CA LYS A 21 24.35 -14.51 21.27
C LYS A 21 24.62 -14.27 22.76
N CYS A 22 24.99 -13.06 23.14
CA CYS A 22 25.19 -12.67 24.54
C CYS A 22 23.87 -12.32 25.27
N LYS A 23 22.71 -12.41 24.60
CA LYS A 23 21.39 -12.02 25.13
C LYS A 23 21.33 -10.57 25.63
N LYS A 24 22.04 -9.67 24.94
CA LYS A 24 22.12 -8.25 25.26
C LYS A 24 21.19 -7.42 24.36
N GLU A 25 19.90 -7.70 24.42
CA GLU A 25 18.89 -7.09 23.53
C GLU A 25 18.86 -5.56 23.60
N ASN A 26 18.97 -4.99 24.81
CA ASN A 26 18.93 -3.53 24.98
C ASN A 26 20.09 -2.84 24.24
N ASP A 27 21.29 -3.44 24.28
CA ASP A 27 22.45 -2.93 23.55
C ASP A 27 22.23 -2.97 22.02
N ILE A 28 21.46 -3.96 21.52
CA ILE A 28 21.09 -4.04 20.10
C ILE A 28 20.15 -2.90 19.71
N PHE A 29 19.12 -2.63 20.52
CA PHE A 29 18.23 -1.50 20.29
C PHE A 29 18.96 -0.17 20.30
N ASP A 30 19.89 0.02 21.25
CA ASP A 30 20.71 1.23 21.33
C ASP A 30 21.59 1.41 20.08
N ILE A 31 22.19 0.33 19.56
CA ILE A 31 22.96 0.40 18.32
C ILE A 31 22.07 0.79 17.13
N ILE A 32 20.88 0.19 16.99
CA ILE A 32 19.94 0.53 15.91
C ILE A 32 19.56 2.02 15.99
N ILE A 33 19.19 2.50 17.18
CA ILE A 33 18.84 3.90 17.43
C ILE A 33 20.01 4.82 17.08
N ASN A 34 21.23 4.47 17.49
CA ASN A 34 22.44 5.28 17.23
C ASN A 34 22.78 5.37 15.73
N VAL A 35 22.58 4.29 14.97
CA VAL A 35 22.78 4.30 13.51
C VAL A 35 21.84 5.30 12.81
N ILE A 36 20.62 5.45 13.31
CA ILE A 36 19.65 6.40 12.77
C ILE A 36 19.90 7.83 13.29
N LYS A 37 19.94 8.02 14.61
CA LYS A 37 19.98 9.35 15.23
C LYS A 37 21.34 10.04 15.09
N ILE A 38 22.43 9.29 15.18
CA ILE A 38 23.78 9.86 15.24
C ILE A 38 24.48 9.76 13.88
N GLN A 39 24.36 8.61 13.22
CA GLN A 39 25.06 8.37 11.96
C GLN A 39 24.28 8.79 10.72
N HIS A 40 23.00 9.14 10.91
CA HIS A 40 22.04 9.47 9.86
C HIS A 40 22.03 8.48 8.68
N ASN A 41 22.07 7.18 8.99
CA ASN A 41 22.40 6.17 7.97
C ASN A 41 21.41 5.01 7.90
N PHE A 42 20.15 5.35 7.61
CA PHE A 42 19.12 4.34 7.36
C PHE A 42 19.51 3.35 6.25
N SER A 43 20.30 3.79 5.26
CA SER A 43 20.74 2.95 4.16
C SER A 43 21.57 1.72 4.58
N ILE A 44 22.25 1.78 5.74
CA ILE A 44 22.97 0.64 6.31
C ILE A 44 21.99 -0.41 6.84
N LEU A 45 20.95 0.03 7.58
CA LEU A 45 19.93 -0.88 8.12
C LEU A 45 19.10 -1.51 6.99
N ILE A 46 18.76 -0.73 5.97
CA ILE A 46 18.03 -1.24 4.80
C ILE A 46 18.77 -2.38 4.10
N LYS A 47 20.11 -2.34 4.05
CA LYS A 47 20.90 -3.44 3.45
C LYS A 47 20.83 -4.74 4.24
N LEU A 48 20.42 -4.67 5.51
CA LEU A 48 20.32 -5.80 6.43
C LEU A 48 18.86 -6.17 6.71
N ILE A 49 17.89 -5.57 6.00
CA ILE A 49 16.47 -5.69 6.34
C ILE A 49 15.90 -7.10 6.10
N ASP A 50 16.53 -7.84 5.19
CA ASP A 50 16.20 -9.23 4.87
C ASP A 50 17.02 -10.21 5.73
N ASP A 51 17.96 -9.75 6.57
CA ASP A 51 18.65 -10.59 7.54
C ASP A 51 17.69 -10.92 8.70
N PRO A 52 17.40 -12.21 9.00
CA PRO A 52 16.39 -12.58 9.99
C PRO A 52 16.63 -12.02 11.39
N ILE A 53 17.90 -11.99 11.83
CA ILE A 53 18.27 -11.51 13.17
C ILE A 53 18.16 -9.99 13.23
N VAL A 54 18.56 -9.28 12.18
CA VAL A 54 18.39 -7.82 12.17
C VAL A 54 16.92 -7.45 12.06
N ARG A 55 16.15 -8.17 11.23
CA ARG A 55 14.71 -7.97 11.03
C ARG A 55 13.94 -8.14 12.34
N GLN A 56 14.18 -9.20 13.12
CA GLN A 56 13.46 -9.38 14.40
C GLN A 56 13.61 -8.18 15.34
N TYR A 57 14.78 -7.52 15.37
CA TYR A 57 15.02 -6.37 16.23
C TYR A 57 14.46 -5.07 15.63
N LEU A 58 14.59 -4.86 14.31
CA LEU A 58 14.06 -3.67 13.64
C LEU A 58 12.53 -3.55 13.80
N PHE A 59 11.83 -4.68 13.69
CA PHE A 59 10.36 -4.75 13.80
C PHE A 59 9.86 -5.05 15.21
N HIS A 60 10.75 -5.06 16.22
CA HIS A 60 10.38 -5.32 17.60
C HIS A 60 9.56 -4.16 18.20
N ASP A 61 8.55 -4.47 19.03
CA ASP A 61 7.66 -3.48 19.65
C ASP A 61 8.39 -2.40 20.46
N LYS A 62 9.54 -2.75 21.07
CA LYS A 62 10.42 -1.80 21.78
C LYS A 62 10.88 -0.62 20.91
N LEU A 63 10.95 -0.77 19.59
CA LEU A 63 11.31 0.31 18.66
C LEU A 63 10.10 1.00 18.04
N LYS A 64 8.86 0.58 18.32
CA LYS A 64 7.65 1.15 17.70
C LYS A 64 7.56 2.66 17.91
N SER A 65 7.66 3.12 19.16
CA SER A 65 7.63 4.55 19.49
C SER A 65 8.78 5.32 18.84
N PHE A 66 9.97 4.72 18.80
CA PHE A 66 11.13 5.30 18.13
C PHE A 66 10.85 5.54 16.64
N TRP A 67 10.26 4.56 15.94
CA TRP A 67 9.91 4.71 14.52
C TRP A 67 8.77 5.71 14.29
N ASP A 68 7.79 5.78 15.19
CA ASP A 68 6.74 6.80 15.17
C ASP A 68 7.35 8.21 15.27
N ASP A 69 8.33 8.40 16.17
CA ASP A 69 9.07 9.66 16.30
C ASP A 69 9.85 10.01 15.02
N GLN A 70 10.50 9.01 14.38
CA GLN A 70 11.23 9.24 13.13
C GLN A 70 10.30 9.59 11.96
N LEU A 71 9.05 9.11 11.97
CA LEU A 71 8.07 9.38 10.93
C LEU A 71 7.57 10.83 10.96
N VAL A 72 7.41 11.42 12.15
CA VAL A 72 6.87 12.78 12.32
C VAL A 72 7.96 13.85 12.35
N ASP A 73 9.21 13.49 12.63
CA ASP A 73 10.35 14.41 12.60
C ASP A 73 10.78 14.70 11.15
N LYS A 74 10.46 15.91 10.68
CA LYS A 74 10.83 16.39 9.33
C LYS A 74 12.34 16.36 9.08
N GLN A 75 13.15 16.62 10.10
CA GLN A 75 14.60 16.59 9.95
C GLN A 75 15.07 15.15 9.75
N SER A 76 14.54 14.22 10.55
CA SER A 76 14.80 12.79 10.37
C SER A 76 14.36 12.28 8.99
N LEU A 77 13.14 12.61 8.54
CA LEU A 77 12.64 12.28 7.20
C LEU A 77 13.59 12.75 6.09
N HIS A 78 14.13 13.96 6.21
CA HIS A 78 15.08 14.51 5.26
C HIS A 78 16.44 13.79 5.32
N ASP A 79 17.05 13.73 6.50
CA ASP A 79 18.44 13.30 6.67
C ASP A 79 18.60 11.79 6.54
N ASN A 80 17.65 11.02 7.06
CA ASN A 80 17.74 9.57 7.12
C ASN A 80 17.09 8.89 5.90
N PHE A 81 15.95 9.41 5.46
CA PHE A 81 15.10 8.75 4.46
C PHE A 81 15.11 9.46 3.09
N GLY A 82 15.68 10.68 3.02
CA GLY A 82 15.71 11.47 1.79
C GLY A 82 14.33 11.96 1.34
N LEU A 83 13.37 12.00 2.26
CA LEU A 83 11.96 12.34 2.07
C LEU A 83 11.75 13.85 2.26
N LYS A 84 12.21 14.64 1.29
CA LYS A 84 12.03 16.09 1.32
C LYS A 84 10.56 16.44 1.11
N HIS A 85 10.01 17.31 1.96
CA HIS A 85 8.64 17.85 1.86
C HIS A 85 7.48 16.92 2.23
N LEU A 86 7.76 15.74 2.80
CA LEU A 86 6.70 14.88 3.34
C LEU A 86 6.42 15.21 4.81
N ASN A 87 5.15 15.20 5.18
CA ASN A 87 4.68 15.38 6.55
C ASN A 87 3.84 14.16 6.92
N LEU A 88 4.52 13.04 7.12
CA LEU A 88 3.87 11.76 7.41
C LEU A 88 3.41 11.72 8.87
N LYS A 89 2.29 11.03 9.09
CA LYS A 89 1.71 10.75 10.40
C LYS A 89 1.59 9.24 10.59
N PRO A 90 1.63 8.74 11.83
CA PRO A 90 1.45 7.31 12.10
C PRO A 90 0.17 6.78 11.46
N HIS A 91 0.30 5.67 10.76
CA HIS A 91 -0.84 5.00 10.13
C HIS A 91 -1.49 4.06 11.16
N PRO A 92 -2.83 3.96 11.21
CA PRO A 92 -3.54 3.16 12.22
C PRO A 92 -3.35 1.63 12.11
N ILE A 93 -2.68 1.13 11.07
CA ILE A 93 -2.59 -0.31 10.75
C ILE A 93 -1.17 -0.62 10.27
N ILE A 94 -0.68 0.12 9.28
CA ILE A 94 0.68 -0.04 8.76
C ILE A 94 1.68 0.49 9.80
N PRO A 95 2.65 -0.31 10.27
CA PRO A 95 3.67 0.18 11.19
C PRO A 95 4.52 1.30 10.57
N SER A 96 4.90 2.31 11.36
CA SER A 96 5.66 3.47 10.86
C SER A 96 6.96 3.10 10.17
N LEU A 97 7.66 2.05 10.63
CA LEU A 97 8.84 1.54 9.95
C LEU A 97 8.52 1.05 8.53
N HIS A 98 7.40 0.34 8.30
CA HIS A 98 7.00 -0.08 6.95
C HIS A 98 6.78 1.11 6.03
N LEU A 99 6.09 2.17 6.51
CA LEU A 99 5.90 3.41 5.75
C LEU A 99 7.25 4.04 5.37
N LEU A 100 8.16 4.18 6.33
CA LEU A 100 9.49 4.75 6.12
C LEU A 100 10.30 3.95 5.09
N ILE A 101 10.29 2.62 5.18
CA ILE A 101 10.97 1.74 4.24
C ILE A 101 10.36 1.84 2.84
N GLY A 102 9.03 1.77 2.73
CA GLY A 102 8.31 1.83 1.47
C GLY A 102 8.59 3.14 0.72
N HIS A 103 8.47 4.27 1.40
CA HIS A 103 8.79 5.58 0.82
C HIS A 103 10.28 5.73 0.49
N TYR A 104 11.19 5.21 1.32
CA TYR A 104 12.61 5.19 1.02
C TYR A 104 12.90 4.46 -0.29
N PHE A 105 12.35 3.25 -0.46
CA PHE A 105 12.53 2.48 -1.69
C PHE A 105 11.89 3.14 -2.90
N PHE A 106 10.69 3.72 -2.76
CA PHE A 106 10.05 4.44 -3.85
C PHE A 106 10.87 5.67 -4.32
N ASN A 107 11.49 6.38 -3.38
CA ASN A 107 12.44 7.46 -3.72
C ASN A 107 13.70 6.95 -4.41
N LYS A 108 14.20 5.76 -4.07
CA LYS A 108 15.32 5.13 -4.76
C LYS A 108 14.94 4.68 -6.16
N TYR A 109 13.75 4.11 -6.33
CA TYR A 109 13.16 3.77 -7.62
C TYR A 109 13.16 4.99 -8.56
N LYS A 110 12.58 6.13 -8.12
CA LYS A 110 12.54 7.38 -8.91
C LYS A 110 13.90 7.93 -9.34
N ARG A 111 14.99 7.52 -8.67
CA ARG A 111 16.37 7.99 -8.95
C ARG A 111 17.24 6.93 -9.60
N ALA A 112 16.75 5.70 -9.76
CA ALA A 112 17.47 4.63 -10.40
C ALA A 112 17.67 4.95 -11.88
N ARG A 113 18.83 4.57 -12.42
CA ARG A 113 19.16 4.70 -13.85
C ARG A 113 19.46 3.34 -14.51
N GLN A 114 19.39 2.28 -13.72
CA GLN A 114 19.69 0.90 -14.11
C GLN A 114 18.44 0.07 -13.87
N GLU A 115 17.97 -0.60 -14.91
CA GLU A 115 16.68 -1.31 -14.95
C GLU A 115 16.54 -2.35 -13.83
N GLU A 116 17.57 -3.18 -13.60
CA GLU A 116 17.55 -4.19 -12.52
C GLU A 116 17.38 -3.58 -11.12
N LYS A 117 18.04 -2.44 -10.87
CA LYS A 117 17.94 -1.73 -9.57
C LYS A 117 16.61 -1.02 -9.43
N GLU A 118 16.12 -0.46 -10.53
CA GLU A 118 14.81 0.18 -10.60
C GLU A 118 13.71 -0.81 -10.21
N LYS A 119 13.68 -1.98 -10.87
CA LYS A 119 12.72 -3.05 -10.57
C LYS A 119 12.84 -3.51 -9.11
N PHE A 120 14.05 -3.76 -8.62
CA PHE A 120 14.25 -4.16 -7.22
C PHE A 120 13.68 -3.14 -6.22
N TYR A 121 13.96 -1.85 -6.41
CA TYR A 121 13.44 -0.80 -5.52
C TYR A 121 11.93 -0.65 -5.64
N PHE A 122 11.37 -0.83 -6.83
CA PHE A 122 9.94 -0.76 -7.05
C PHE A 122 9.21 -1.92 -6.35
N ASP A 123 9.68 -3.14 -6.55
CA ASP A 123 9.13 -4.35 -5.92
C ASP A 123 9.18 -4.23 -4.40
N LYS A 124 10.30 -3.74 -3.83
CA LYS A 124 10.42 -3.48 -2.39
C LYS A 124 9.47 -2.37 -1.92
N ALA A 125 9.29 -1.29 -2.67
CA ALA A 125 8.33 -0.25 -2.29
C ALA A 125 6.89 -0.79 -2.20
N ILE A 126 6.50 -1.67 -3.13
CA ILE A 126 5.20 -2.36 -3.11
C ILE A 126 5.11 -3.36 -1.95
N GLU A 127 6.17 -4.14 -1.69
CA GLU A 127 6.26 -5.09 -0.57
C GLU A 127 5.93 -4.40 0.76
N TYR A 128 6.56 -3.25 1.02
CA TYR A 128 6.34 -2.43 2.22
C TYR A 128 5.09 -1.53 2.13
N GLY A 129 4.24 -1.77 1.14
CA GLY A 129 2.93 -1.17 1.02
C GLY A 129 2.95 0.31 0.67
N CYS A 130 3.97 0.86 0.02
CA CYS A 130 4.00 2.27 -0.38
C CYS A 130 2.85 2.59 -1.36
N PHE A 131 1.98 3.53 -0.99
CA PHE A 131 0.81 3.89 -1.78
C PHE A 131 1.16 4.29 -3.21
N GLU A 132 2.15 5.17 -3.37
CA GLU A 132 2.54 5.70 -4.67
C GLU A 132 3.20 4.64 -5.55
N ALA A 133 3.93 3.69 -4.97
CA ALA A 133 4.50 2.58 -5.73
C ALA A 133 3.40 1.66 -6.27
N ILE A 134 2.42 1.33 -5.43
CA ILE A 134 1.26 0.53 -5.85
C ILE A 134 0.49 1.28 -6.93
N LEU A 135 0.21 2.58 -6.75
CA LEU A 135 -0.48 3.39 -7.75
C LEU A 135 0.26 3.41 -9.10
N THR A 136 1.58 3.62 -9.10
CA THR A 136 2.39 3.56 -10.32
C THR A 136 2.28 2.20 -11.02
N SER A 137 2.30 1.10 -10.25
CA SER A 137 2.17 -0.26 -10.82
C SER A 137 0.81 -0.42 -11.49
N GLN A 138 -0.24 0.12 -10.88
CA GLN A 138 -1.60 0.01 -11.36
C GLN A 138 -1.84 0.85 -12.61
N ASN A 139 -1.28 2.06 -12.67
CA ASN A 139 -1.33 2.87 -13.88
C ASN A 139 -0.60 2.18 -15.04
N SER A 140 0.55 1.55 -14.78
CA SER A 140 1.25 0.76 -15.80
C SER A 140 0.42 -0.44 -16.29
N ASP A 141 -0.26 -1.14 -15.38
CA ASP A 141 -1.11 -2.29 -15.73
C ASP A 141 -2.33 -1.85 -16.55
N LEU A 142 -2.97 -0.72 -16.20
CA LEU A 142 -4.08 -0.14 -16.97
C LEU A 142 -3.62 0.35 -18.35
N ASP A 143 -2.44 0.97 -18.44
CA ASP A 143 -1.85 1.38 -19.71
C ASP A 143 -1.55 0.17 -20.61
N GLU A 144 -1.03 -0.92 -20.03
CA GLU A 144 -0.83 -2.19 -20.75
C GLU A 144 -2.16 -2.78 -21.22
N LEU A 145 -3.19 -2.77 -20.36
CA LEU A 145 -4.53 -3.24 -20.68
C LEU A 145 -5.12 -2.47 -21.87
N SER A 146 -4.99 -1.13 -21.88
CA SER A 146 -5.47 -0.27 -22.96
C SER A 146 -4.83 -0.54 -24.32
N LYS A 147 -3.61 -1.12 -24.33
CA LYS A 147 -2.85 -1.48 -25.54
C LYS A 147 -3.11 -2.92 -25.99
N ASN A 148 -3.66 -3.76 -25.13
CA ASN A 148 -3.87 -5.20 -25.37
C ASN A 148 -5.33 -5.49 -25.78
N LEU A 149 -5.52 -5.83 -27.06
CA LEU A 149 -6.83 -6.15 -27.65
C LEU A 149 -7.26 -7.63 -27.51
N LYS A 150 -6.51 -8.46 -26.77
CA LYS A 150 -6.82 -9.89 -26.60
C LYS A 150 -7.44 -10.16 -25.23
N ILE A 151 -8.66 -10.70 -25.23
CA ILE A 151 -9.48 -10.95 -24.02
C ILE A 151 -8.73 -11.79 -22.96
N GLU A 152 -8.10 -12.91 -23.34
CA GLU A 152 -7.45 -13.82 -22.37
C GLU A 152 -6.29 -13.16 -21.60
N ARG A 153 -5.44 -12.39 -22.29
CA ARG A 153 -4.37 -11.61 -21.62
C ARG A 153 -4.95 -10.46 -20.80
N GLY A 154 -6.07 -9.88 -21.24
CA GLY A 154 -6.83 -8.88 -20.49
C GLY A 154 -7.34 -9.43 -19.16
N VAL A 155 -7.87 -10.65 -19.12
CA VAL A 155 -8.40 -11.27 -17.89
C VAL A 155 -7.31 -11.40 -16.82
N THR A 156 -6.14 -11.97 -17.15
CA THR A 156 -5.04 -12.12 -16.18
C THR A 156 -4.53 -10.76 -15.66
N LEU A 157 -4.48 -9.74 -16.52
CA LEU A 157 -4.13 -8.38 -16.12
C LEU A 157 -5.19 -7.78 -15.19
N VAL A 158 -6.48 -7.98 -15.49
CA VAL A 158 -7.59 -7.51 -14.64
C VAL A 158 -7.57 -8.19 -13.27
N GLU A 159 -7.31 -9.49 -13.19
CA GLU A 159 -7.17 -10.19 -11.91
C GLU A 159 -6.04 -9.61 -11.06
N ARG A 160 -4.86 -9.39 -11.67
CA ARG A 160 -3.73 -8.74 -10.99
C ARG A 160 -4.09 -7.34 -10.49
N ILE A 161 -4.73 -6.54 -11.33
CA ILE A 161 -5.18 -5.19 -11.00
C ILE A 161 -6.14 -5.23 -9.80
N VAL A 162 -7.19 -6.07 -9.86
CA VAL A 162 -8.21 -6.18 -8.81
C VAL A 162 -7.59 -6.65 -7.49
N THR A 163 -6.68 -7.62 -7.51
CA THR A 163 -5.96 -8.08 -6.30
C THR A 163 -5.14 -6.97 -5.67
N ASN A 164 -4.35 -6.25 -6.46
CA ASN A 164 -3.50 -5.17 -5.97
C ASN A 164 -4.34 -4.00 -5.42
N MET A 165 -5.43 -3.64 -6.10
CA MET A 165 -6.33 -2.60 -5.64
C MET A 165 -7.12 -2.98 -4.40
N THR A 166 -7.50 -4.25 -4.25
CA THR A 166 -8.11 -4.76 -3.03
C THR A 166 -7.16 -4.63 -1.85
N ARG A 167 -5.89 -5.03 -2.02
CA ARG A 167 -4.84 -4.87 -1.00
C ARG A 167 -4.66 -3.39 -0.65
N LEU A 168 -4.56 -2.51 -1.64
CA LEU A 168 -4.41 -1.07 -1.43
C LEU A 168 -5.60 -0.50 -0.64
N ALA A 169 -6.83 -0.83 -1.02
CA ALA A 169 -8.05 -0.39 -0.37
C ALA A 169 -8.12 -0.82 1.10
N ASN A 170 -7.75 -2.07 1.37
CA ASN A 170 -7.69 -2.64 2.70
C ASN A 170 -6.64 -1.98 3.61
N LEU A 171 -5.49 -1.59 3.05
CA LEU A 171 -4.44 -0.92 3.79
C LEU A 171 -4.69 0.57 3.97
N TYR A 172 -5.19 1.25 2.94
CA TYR A 172 -5.26 2.72 2.88
C TYR A 172 -6.67 3.29 3.02
N ALA A 173 -7.65 2.48 3.43
CA ALA A 173 -9.03 2.92 3.69
C ALA A 173 -9.57 3.83 2.57
N THR A 174 -10.08 5.01 2.92
CA THR A 174 -10.72 5.95 1.97
C THR A 174 -9.88 6.22 0.72
N PRO A 175 -8.61 6.68 0.80
CA PRO A 175 -7.75 6.80 -0.38
C PRO A 175 -7.68 5.55 -1.26
N GLY A 176 -7.45 4.38 -0.66
CA GLY A 176 -7.34 3.13 -1.42
C GLY A 176 -8.65 2.72 -2.09
N PHE A 177 -9.79 2.85 -1.39
CA PHE A 177 -11.12 2.56 -1.96
C PHE A 177 -11.52 3.53 -3.07
N ILE A 178 -11.13 4.81 -2.98
CA ILE A 178 -11.36 5.78 -4.08
C ILE A 178 -10.55 5.38 -5.31
N MET A 179 -9.28 5.03 -5.14
CA MET A 179 -8.47 4.55 -6.27
C MET A 179 -9.06 3.28 -6.85
N PHE A 180 -9.52 2.34 -6.01
CA PHE A 180 -10.10 1.09 -6.50
C PHE A 180 -11.39 1.33 -7.28
N ALA A 181 -12.27 2.22 -6.78
CA ALA A 181 -13.44 2.63 -7.52
C ALA A 181 -13.07 3.17 -8.91
N GLN A 182 -12.05 4.01 -9.00
CA GLN A 182 -11.61 4.51 -10.30
C GLN A 182 -11.12 3.39 -11.21
N THR A 183 -10.26 2.50 -10.70
CA THR A 183 -9.76 1.38 -11.48
C THR A 183 -10.92 0.57 -12.03
N CYS A 184 -11.94 0.26 -11.22
CA CYS A 184 -13.15 -0.41 -11.67
C CYS A 184 -13.90 0.38 -12.75
N TRP A 185 -13.97 1.72 -12.65
CA TRP A 185 -14.58 2.55 -13.68
C TRP A 185 -13.81 2.51 -15.00
N ASN A 186 -12.48 2.55 -14.95
CA ASN A 186 -11.64 2.38 -16.15
C ASN A 186 -11.84 0.99 -16.77
N LEU A 187 -12.00 -0.04 -15.94
CA LEU A 187 -12.31 -1.40 -16.39
C LEU A 187 -13.70 -1.50 -17.02
N THR A 188 -14.71 -0.78 -16.52
CA THR A 188 -16.03 -0.68 -17.17
C THR A 188 -15.88 -0.22 -18.62
N ASN A 189 -15.12 0.85 -18.85
CA ASN A 189 -14.88 1.37 -20.20
C ASN A 189 -14.09 0.38 -21.07
N TYR A 190 -13.08 -0.29 -20.50
CA TYR A 190 -12.33 -1.32 -21.21
C TYR A 190 -13.23 -2.47 -21.68
N TRP A 191 -14.10 -2.98 -20.81
CA TRP A 191 -15.01 -4.08 -21.14
C TRP A 191 -16.09 -3.67 -22.12
N ALA A 192 -16.62 -2.44 -22.00
CA ALA A 192 -17.57 -1.90 -22.97
C ALA A 192 -16.96 -1.79 -24.37
N ASN A 193 -15.70 -1.34 -24.49
CA ASN A 193 -14.98 -1.30 -25.77
C ASN A 193 -14.71 -2.69 -26.38
N MET A 194 -14.84 -3.76 -25.58
CA MET A 194 -14.72 -5.15 -26.00
C MET A 194 -16.10 -5.81 -26.22
N ASP A 195 -17.18 -5.03 -26.22
CA ASP A 195 -18.58 -5.49 -26.29
C ASP A 195 -18.95 -6.53 -25.21
N ASN A 196 -18.27 -6.48 -24.05
CA ASN A 196 -18.52 -7.36 -22.92
C ASN A 196 -19.33 -6.66 -21.82
N GLU A 197 -20.63 -6.52 -22.08
CA GLU A 197 -21.60 -5.84 -21.21
C GLU A 197 -21.69 -6.45 -19.79
N ILE A 198 -21.51 -7.76 -19.66
CA ILE A 198 -21.56 -8.44 -18.35
C ILE A 198 -20.40 -7.97 -17.46
N CYS A 199 -19.18 -7.97 -17.99
CA CYS A 199 -18.00 -7.52 -17.25
C CYS A 199 -17.99 -6.00 -17.06
N ALA A 200 -18.52 -5.22 -18.02
CA ALA A 200 -18.67 -3.78 -17.91
C ALA A 200 -19.62 -3.41 -16.77
N GLY A 201 -20.81 -4.04 -16.73
CA GLY A 201 -21.79 -3.88 -15.66
C GLY A 201 -21.25 -4.29 -14.29
N ALA A 202 -20.58 -5.44 -14.19
CA ALA A 202 -19.96 -5.89 -12.94
C ALA A 202 -18.89 -4.92 -12.42
N SER A 203 -18.05 -4.38 -13.31
CA SER A 203 -17.04 -3.37 -12.97
C SER A 203 -17.70 -2.04 -12.52
N CYS A 204 -18.84 -1.69 -13.12
CA CYS A 204 -19.61 -0.51 -12.73
C CYS A 204 -20.22 -0.70 -11.33
N GLU A 205 -20.77 -1.87 -11.02
CA GLU A 205 -21.25 -2.21 -9.68
C GLU A 205 -20.13 -2.15 -8.62
N LEU A 206 -18.94 -2.66 -8.95
CA LEU A 206 -17.76 -2.58 -8.07
C LEU A 206 -17.31 -1.13 -7.84
N THR A 207 -17.41 -0.27 -8.86
CA THR A 207 -17.15 1.17 -8.72
C THR A 207 -18.04 1.78 -7.64
N LEU A 208 -19.36 1.53 -7.72
CA LEU A 208 -20.33 2.03 -6.75
C LEU A 208 -20.06 1.47 -5.34
N GLN A 209 -19.78 0.18 -5.24
CA GLN A 209 -19.47 -0.47 -3.96
C GLN A 209 -18.27 0.20 -3.27
N ASN A 210 -17.17 0.37 -3.99
CA ASN A 210 -15.94 0.94 -3.47
C ASN A 210 -16.11 2.43 -3.08
N LEU A 211 -16.83 3.23 -3.88
CA LEU A 211 -17.17 4.61 -3.50
C LEU A 211 -17.98 4.65 -2.20
N TYR A 212 -18.94 3.74 -2.03
CA TYR A 212 -19.76 3.70 -0.82
C TYR A 212 -18.95 3.27 0.41
N VAL A 213 -18.04 2.29 0.28
CA VAL A 213 -17.11 1.91 1.35
C VAL A 213 -16.19 3.08 1.71
N ALA A 214 -15.61 3.77 0.71
CA ALA A 214 -14.78 4.95 0.94
C ALA A 214 -15.53 6.03 1.74
N ASN A 215 -16.78 6.29 1.40
CA ASN A 215 -17.61 7.26 2.12
C ASN A 215 -17.84 6.87 3.59
N LYS A 216 -18.01 5.58 3.88
CA LYS A 216 -18.18 5.08 5.26
C LYS A 216 -16.89 5.17 6.09
N LEU A 217 -15.74 5.01 5.45
CA LEU A 217 -14.43 5.06 6.11
C LEU A 217 -13.86 6.47 6.26
N LEU A 218 -14.49 7.48 5.67
CA LEU A 218 -13.99 8.85 5.60
C LEU A 218 -13.60 9.41 6.98
N LEU A 219 -14.47 9.22 7.99
CA LEU A 219 -14.25 9.70 9.36
C LEU A 219 -13.04 9.04 10.06
N TYR A 220 -12.64 7.85 9.61
CA TYR A 220 -11.54 7.08 10.19
C TYR A 220 -10.22 7.24 9.41
N SER A 221 -10.26 7.97 8.28
CA SER A 221 -9.15 8.02 7.32
C SER A 221 -8.36 9.32 7.36
N GLY A 222 -8.56 10.20 8.35
CA GLY A 222 -7.96 11.54 8.36
C GLY A 222 -6.44 11.58 8.27
N THR A 223 -5.72 10.72 9.01
CA THR A 223 -4.26 10.61 8.93
C THR A 223 -3.81 10.01 7.60
N ILE A 224 -4.53 8.99 7.10
CA ILE A 224 -4.21 8.30 5.85
C ILE A 224 -4.39 9.24 4.66
N ILE A 225 -5.49 10.00 4.62
CA ILE A 225 -5.74 11.06 3.63
C ILE A 225 -4.62 12.09 3.68
N SER A 226 -4.21 12.55 4.87
CA SER A 226 -3.10 13.50 5.03
C SER A 226 -1.77 12.94 4.51
N ASN A 227 -1.49 11.66 4.70
CA ASN A 227 -0.26 11.03 4.24
C ASN A 227 -0.23 10.88 2.72
N VAL A 228 -1.34 10.43 2.12
CA VAL A 228 -1.43 10.14 0.69
C VAL A 228 -1.58 11.41 -0.15
N PHE A 229 -2.41 12.35 0.32
CA PHE A 229 -2.84 13.52 -0.45
C PHE A 229 -2.30 14.84 0.10
N GLY A 230 -1.53 14.80 1.19
CA GLY A 230 -0.96 15.99 1.81
C GLY A 230 -2.02 16.93 2.41
N GLU A 231 -1.63 18.20 2.57
CA GLU A 231 -2.48 19.25 3.15
C GLU A 231 -3.68 19.63 2.27
N GLN A 232 -3.67 19.22 1.00
CA GLN A 232 -4.76 19.50 0.07
C GLN A 232 -5.97 18.58 0.30
N GLY A 233 -5.79 17.46 1.02
CA GLY A 233 -6.83 16.47 1.30
C GLY A 233 -7.48 15.94 0.03
N LEU A 234 -8.67 15.33 0.16
CA LEU A 234 -9.38 14.72 -0.98
C LEU A 234 -9.74 15.70 -2.12
N ARG A 235 -9.75 17.02 -1.86
CA ARG A 235 -10.29 18.02 -2.79
C ARG A 235 -9.44 18.21 -4.06
N ASN A 236 -8.12 18.03 -4.02
CA ASN A 236 -7.25 18.36 -5.16
C ASN A 236 -6.28 17.23 -5.57
N SER A 237 -6.50 16.02 -5.07
CA SER A 237 -5.45 14.98 -5.03
C SER A 237 -5.89 13.64 -5.60
N ASN A 238 -7.06 13.59 -6.21
CA ASN A 238 -7.44 12.49 -7.09
C ASN A 238 -7.63 13.06 -8.48
N ASP A 239 -7.11 12.37 -9.50
CA ASP A 239 -7.24 12.74 -10.92
C ASP A 239 -8.71 12.75 -11.41
N PHE A 240 -9.66 12.50 -10.49
CA PHE A 240 -11.05 12.19 -10.74
C PHE A 240 -11.99 13.31 -10.28
N ASN A 241 -11.43 14.41 -9.75
CA ASN A 241 -12.15 15.60 -9.30
C ASN A 241 -13.30 15.28 -8.32
N ILE A 242 -13.19 14.16 -7.59
CA ILE A 242 -14.15 13.77 -6.55
C ILE A 242 -13.85 14.65 -5.33
N HIS A 243 -14.41 15.85 -5.33
CA HIS A 243 -14.37 16.74 -4.18
C HIS A 243 -15.31 16.27 -3.06
N ASP A 244 -16.28 15.43 -3.41
CA ASP A 244 -17.35 14.92 -2.55
C ASP A 244 -17.79 13.53 -3.01
N ILE A 245 -17.49 12.51 -2.20
CA ILE A 245 -17.81 11.10 -2.49
C ILE A 245 -19.34 10.89 -2.61
N PRO A 246 -20.19 11.45 -1.73
CA PRO A 246 -21.65 11.38 -1.90
C PRO A 246 -22.15 11.88 -3.25
N SER A 247 -21.62 12.99 -3.76
CA SER A 247 -21.98 13.52 -5.08
C SER A 247 -21.54 12.59 -6.21
N ALA A 248 -20.35 12.00 -6.12
CA ALA A 248 -19.89 11.01 -7.10
C ALA A 248 -20.80 9.76 -7.14
N ILE A 249 -21.23 9.26 -5.98
CA ILE A 249 -22.19 8.14 -5.88
C ILE A 249 -23.51 8.50 -6.57
N LYS A 250 -24.07 9.68 -6.27
CA LYS A 250 -25.34 10.15 -6.87
C LYS A 250 -25.22 10.28 -8.38
N ARG A 251 -24.10 10.81 -8.87
CA ARG A 251 -23.83 10.98 -10.30
C ARG A 251 -23.77 9.62 -11.00
N LEU A 252 -22.99 8.68 -10.47
CA LEU A 252 -22.84 7.34 -11.05
C LEU A 252 -24.18 6.60 -11.17
N ILE A 253 -25.01 6.62 -10.11
CA ILE A 253 -26.34 5.98 -10.13
C ILE A 253 -27.25 6.64 -11.18
N LYS A 254 -27.13 7.95 -11.39
CA LYS A 254 -27.95 8.69 -12.35
C LYS A 254 -27.51 8.46 -13.80
N GLU A 255 -26.21 8.37 -14.05
CA GLU A 255 -25.63 8.23 -15.39
C GLU A 255 -25.76 6.80 -15.94
N GLU A 256 -25.87 5.79 -15.06
CA GLU A 256 -25.95 4.37 -15.42
C GLU A 256 -27.29 3.69 -15.01
N PRO A 257 -28.46 4.21 -15.44
CA PRO A 257 -29.77 3.70 -15.01
C PRO A 257 -30.06 2.28 -15.51
N GLY A 258 -29.37 1.82 -16.56
CA GLY A 258 -29.47 0.44 -17.07
C GLY A 258 -28.79 -0.59 -16.17
N VAL A 259 -27.78 -0.17 -15.39
CA VAL A 259 -27.06 -1.01 -14.43
C VAL A 259 -27.70 -0.90 -13.04
N PHE A 260 -28.07 0.31 -12.63
CA PHE A 260 -28.53 0.59 -11.26
C PHE A 260 -30.04 0.74 -11.13
N ASN A 261 -30.73 -0.39 -10.94
CA ASN A 261 -32.08 -0.39 -10.37
C ASN A 261 -32.05 -0.40 -8.83
N VAL A 262 -33.19 -0.13 -8.20
CA VAL A 262 -33.31 -0.04 -6.72
C VAL A 262 -32.80 -1.29 -6.02
N ASN A 263 -33.14 -2.48 -6.52
CA ASN A 263 -32.74 -3.75 -5.91
C ASN A 263 -31.22 -3.96 -6.00
N THR A 264 -30.62 -3.64 -7.15
CA THR A 264 -29.16 -3.70 -7.35
C THR A 264 -28.44 -2.75 -6.38
N VAL A 265 -28.92 -1.50 -6.25
CA VAL A 265 -28.31 -0.50 -5.34
C VAL A 265 -28.38 -0.97 -3.88
N VAL A 266 -29.53 -1.46 -3.43
CA VAL A 266 -29.70 -1.98 -2.05
C VAL A 266 -28.72 -3.13 -1.79
N ARG A 267 -28.64 -4.11 -2.69
CA ARG A 267 -27.70 -5.24 -2.58
C ARG A 267 -26.24 -4.78 -2.48
N ILE A 268 -25.84 -3.82 -3.32
CA ILE A 268 -24.49 -3.27 -3.32
C ILE A 268 -24.19 -2.58 -1.99
N PHE A 269 -25.11 -1.75 -1.49
CA PHE A 269 -24.93 -1.03 -0.23
C PHE A 269 -24.89 -1.96 0.98
N ASP A 270 -25.70 -3.02 1.02
CA ASP A 270 -25.64 -4.03 2.08
C ASP A 270 -24.30 -4.76 2.09
N SER A 271 -23.79 -5.13 0.92
CA SER A 271 -22.47 -5.72 0.78
C SER A 271 -21.35 -4.76 1.22
N ALA A 272 -21.40 -3.51 0.76
CA ALA A 272 -20.45 -2.48 1.13
C ALA A 272 -20.48 -2.17 2.64
N ASN A 273 -21.65 -2.16 3.28
CA ASN A 273 -21.78 -1.98 4.72
C ASN A 273 -21.07 -3.09 5.50
N LYS A 274 -21.12 -4.35 5.04
CA LYS A 274 -20.40 -5.46 5.67
C LYS A 274 -18.89 -5.27 5.59
N ILE A 275 -18.38 -4.88 4.41
CA ILE A 275 -16.95 -4.57 4.21
C ILE A 275 -16.53 -3.41 5.12
N ALA A 276 -17.25 -2.29 5.06
CA ALA A 276 -16.96 -1.11 5.86
C ALA A 276 -17.00 -1.41 7.37
N SER A 277 -17.97 -2.19 7.86
CA SER A 277 -18.06 -2.53 9.29
C SER A 277 -16.86 -3.32 9.79
N LYS A 278 -16.31 -4.24 8.97
CA LYS A 278 -15.07 -4.98 9.31
C LYS A 278 -13.89 -4.00 9.43
N LEU A 279 -13.76 -3.08 8.47
CA LEU A 279 -12.65 -2.15 8.39
C LEU A 279 -12.74 -1.03 9.45
N ILE A 280 -13.93 -0.51 9.74
CA ILE A 280 -14.13 0.52 10.77
C ILE A 280 -13.57 0.05 12.11
N ARG A 281 -13.79 -1.23 12.48
CA ARG A 281 -13.22 -1.80 13.71
C ARG A 281 -11.70 -1.71 13.73
N LEU A 282 -11.05 -2.03 12.61
CA LEU A 282 -9.59 -2.01 12.47
C LEU A 282 -9.00 -0.59 12.43
N PHE A 283 -9.68 0.35 11.78
CA PHE A 283 -9.24 1.75 11.68
C PHE A 283 -9.68 2.61 12.88
N SER A 284 -10.48 2.06 13.79
CA SER A 284 -10.84 2.73 15.03
C SER A 284 -9.68 2.72 16.03
N LYS A 285 -9.68 3.67 16.97
CA LYS A 285 -8.71 3.72 18.08
C LYS A 285 -8.83 2.53 19.04
N GLU A 286 -9.86 1.70 18.89
CA GLU A 286 -10.19 0.57 19.76
C GLU A 286 -9.62 -0.76 19.26
N ALA A 287 -9.00 -0.79 18.06
CA ALA A 287 -8.36 -1.99 17.53
C ALA A 287 -7.16 -2.40 18.40
N THR A 288 -7.09 -3.67 18.79
CA THR A 288 -5.91 -4.21 19.47
C THR A 288 -4.79 -4.49 18.47
N GLN A 289 -3.54 -4.46 18.92
CA GLN A 289 -2.39 -4.81 18.06
C GLN A 289 -2.53 -6.25 17.51
N GLU A 290 -3.00 -7.19 18.33
CA GLU A 290 -3.26 -8.57 17.90
C GLU A 290 -4.29 -8.65 16.74
N GLN A 291 -5.34 -7.84 16.77
CA GLN A 291 -6.33 -7.77 15.69
C GLN A 291 -5.72 -7.21 14.40
N ILE A 292 -4.84 -6.21 14.52
CA ILE A 292 -4.12 -5.62 13.39
C ILE A 292 -3.14 -6.64 12.79
N ASP A 293 -2.34 -7.30 13.63
CA ASP A 293 -1.33 -8.27 13.17
C ASP A 293 -1.98 -9.47 12.49
N LYS A 294 -3.06 -10.00 13.07
CA LYS A 294 -3.85 -11.06 12.45
C LYS A 294 -4.40 -10.62 11.10
N TYR A 295 -4.92 -9.40 11.00
CA TYR A 295 -5.45 -8.87 9.75
C TYR A 295 -4.37 -8.71 8.68
N LEU A 296 -3.20 -8.18 9.05
CA LEU A 296 -2.06 -8.02 8.14
C LEU A 296 -1.55 -9.37 7.64
N ALA A 297 -1.45 -10.38 8.52
CA ALA A 297 -1.08 -11.74 8.14
C ALA A 297 -2.10 -12.35 7.16
N GLU A 298 -3.40 -12.13 7.37
CA GLU A 298 -4.45 -12.55 6.42
C GLU A 298 -4.27 -11.86 5.04
N GLN A 299 -3.92 -10.58 5.00
CA GLN A 299 -3.68 -9.85 3.75
C GLN A 299 -2.41 -10.33 3.02
N GLU A 300 -1.33 -10.61 3.76
CA GLU A 300 -0.09 -11.15 3.18
C GLU A 300 -0.32 -12.57 2.63
N LEU A 301 -0.96 -13.46 3.39
CA LEU A 301 -1.30 -14.81 2.94
C LEU A 301 -2.20 -14.81 1.71
N ALA A 302 -3.19 -13.91 1.65
CA ALA A 302 -4.05 -13.75 0.47
C ALA A 302 -3.23 -13.29 -0.75
N TYR A 303 -2.27 -12.38 -0.57
CA TYR A 303 -1.42 -11.89 -1.65
C TYR A 303 -0.48 -12.98 -2.19
N TYR A 304 0.19 -13.73 -1.30
CA TYR A 304 1.13 -14.76 -1.72
C TYR A 304 0.45 -16.02 -2.24
N SER A 305 -0.70 -16.43 -1.69
CA SER A 305 -1.46 -17.58 -2.21
C SER A 305 -1.98 -17.35 -3.62
N GLN A 306 -2.34 -16.11 -3.98
CA GLN A 306 -2.73 -15.73 -5.34
C GLN A 306 -1.53 -15.55 -6.27
N SER A 307 -0.39 -15.08 -5.75
CA SER A 307 0.86 -14.99 -6.50
C SER A 307 1.44 -16.37 -6.84
N SER A 308 1.28 -17.38 -5.98
CA SER A 308 1.72 -18.76 -6.24
C SER A 308 0.86 -19.53 -7.23
N VAL A 309 -0.42 -19.17 -7.40
CA VAL A 309 -1.31 -19.74 -8.44
C VAL A 309 -0.81 -19.37 -9.85
N SER A 310 -0.02 -18.30 -10.00
CA SER A 310 0.64 -17.94 -11.27
C SER A 310 1.85 -18.82 -11.65
N LEU A 311 2.40 -19.58 -10.70
CA LEU A 311 3.53 -20.50 -10.91
C LEU A 311 3.07 -21.93 -11.21
N GLU A 312 1.95 -22.38 -10.63
CA GLU A 312 1.42 -23.73 -10.89
C GLU A 312 0.64 -23.84 -12.22
N LEU A 313 0.13 -22.73 -12.77
CA LEU A 313 -0.47 -22.70 -14.11
C LEU A 313 0.57 -22.67 -15.26
N ARG A 314 1.87 -22.74 -14.97
CA ARG A 314 2.95 -22.81 -15.98
C ARG A 314 3.52 -24.21 -16.19
N VAL A 315 3.00 -25.23 -15.51
CA VAL A 315 3.41 -26.63 -15.71
C VAL A 315 2.19 -27.49 -15.96
N GLY A 316 1.58 -27.31 -17.14
CA GLY A 316 0.60 -28.26 -17.65
C GLY A 316 -0.56 -27.60 -18.38
N TRP A 317 -0.28 -26.99 -19.53
CA TRP A 317 -1.08 -27.07 -20.77
C TRP A 317 -0.13 -26.85 -21.95
#